data_AF-A0A926ESV7-F1
#
_entry.id   AF-A0A926ESV7-F1
#
_cell.length_a   1.000
_cell.length_b   1.000
_cell.length_c   1.000
_cell.angle_alpha   90.00
_cell.angle_beta   90.00
_cell.angle_gamma   90.00
#
_symmetry.space_group_name_H-M   'P 1'
#
loop_
_entity.id
_entity.type
_entity.pdbx_description
1 polymer ?
#
loop_
_entity_poly.entity_id
_entity_poly.type
_entity_poly.pdbx_seq_one_letter_code
_entity_poly.pdbx_strand_id
1 'polypeptide(L)'
;MNERGIIIYKNIKGKKVFIEEQHQYVLKHWIDYYKRELFLPVLITLDQHTDTLLAFRYYCCDKCENTGHTYDFDKANQMAIDMLQDSNIDDLSFIKKLNNDEHIDFATKKGIISKAFVISFECVDDKYDPENDKIYYIPKDFYNKYLGMAQDNNYERILSDNCIEDDDLSICLNEIPVDYHPNYILDIDLDFFRTAKSINPNKKEDSPHRYMLGDYRIY
;
A
#
# COMPACT_ATOMS: atom_id res chain seq x y z
N MET A 1 3.50 19.36 20.69
CA MET A 1 2.21 19.32 19.96
C MET A 1 1.71 17.88 20.02
N ASN A 2 0.49 17.67 20.53
CA ASN A 2 -0.11 16.34 20.62
C ASN A 2 -0.83 16.02 19.30
N GLU A 3 -0.13 15.39 18.36
CA GLU A 3 -0.75 14.75 17.21
C GLU A 3 -1.35 13.42 17.66
N ARG A 4 -2.52 13.48 18.30
CA ARG A 4 -3.39 12.31 18.41
C ARG A 4 -4.16 12.24 17.10
N GLY A 5 -3.59 11.54 16.11
CA GLY A 5 -4.38 11.09 14.96
C GLY A 5 -5.64 10.40 15.46
N ILE A 6 -6.80 10.75 14.90
CA ILE A 6 -8.08 10.20 15.31
C ILE A 6 -8.12 8.76 14.81
N ILE A 7 -7.75 7.79 15.65
CA ILE A 7 -7.97 6.38 15.34
C ILE A 7 -9.47 6.12 15.44
N ILE A 8 -10.14 6.02 14.29
CA ILE A 8 -11.53 5.60 14.24
C ILE A 8 -11.55 4.07 14.34
N TYR A 9 -11.81 3.57 15.53
CA TYR A 9 -12.06 2.15 15.77
C TYR A 9 -13.53 1.82 15.50
N LYS A 10 -13.78 0.81 14.67
CA LYS A 10 -15.11 0.20 14.51
C LYS A 10 -15.03 -1.31 14.65
N ASN A 11 -16.06 -1.91 15.22
CA ASN A 11 -16.27 -3.35 15.15
C ASN A 11 -17.31 -3.64 14.07
N ILE A 12 -16.91 -4.36 13.01
CA ILE A 12 -17.79 -4.75 11.91
C ILE A 12 -17.85 -6.27 11.88
N LYS A 13 -19.03 -6.85 12.16
CA LYS A 13 -19.24 -8.31 12.20
C LYS A 13 -18.20 -9.05 13.07
N GLY A 14 -17.79 -8.46 14.19
CA GLY A 14 -16.79 -9.04 15.10
C GLY A 14 -15.34 -8.73 14.73
N LYS A 15 -15.07 -8.12 13.57
CA LYS A 15 -13.73 -7.71 13.13
C LYS A 15 -13.42 -6.28 13.57
N LYS A 16 -12.18 -6.06 14.01
CA LYS A 16 -11.67 -4.73 14.37
C LYS A 16 -11.25 -4.01 13.09
N VAL A 17 -11.75 -2.79 12.91
CA VAL A 17 -11.42 -1.92 11.78
C VAL A 17 -10.75 -0.67 12.34
N PHE A 18 -9.63 -0.30 11.72
CA PHE A 18 -8.85 0.88 12.03
C PHE A 18 -8.79 1.76 10.78
N ILE A 19 -8.73 3.08 10.97
CA ILE A 19 -8.63 4.05 9.89
C ILE A 19 -7.46 4.96 10.22
N GLU A 20 -6.56 5.13 9.26
CA GLU A 20 -5.39 6.01 9.33
C GLU A 20 -5.41 6.98 8.16
N GLU A 21 -4.84 8.18 8.35
CA GLU A 21 -4.78 9.20 7.30
C GLU A 21 -3.58 9.02 6.36
N GLN A 22 -2.48 8.48 6.87
CA GLN A 22 -1.31 8.16 6.06
C GLN A 22 -1.08 6.65 6.14
N HIS A 23 -0.87 6.06 4.97
CA HIS A 23 -0.95 4.61 4.78
C HIS A 23 0.09 3.87 5.63
N GLN A 24 1.32 4.37 5.73
CA GLN A 24 2.37 3.74 6.53
C GLN A 24 2.01 3.62 8.02
N TYR A 25 1.10 4.44 8.56
CA TYR A 25 0.67 4.32 9.95
C TYR A 25 -0.23 3.11 10.21
N VAL A 26 -0.77 2.42 9.20
CA VAL A 26 -1.50 1.15 9.41
C VAL A 26 -0.59 0.07 10.03
N LEU A 27 0.72 0.17 9.81
CA LEU A 27 1.73 -0.76 10.30
C LEU A 27 1.69 -0.93 11.84
N LYS A 28 1.32 0.10 12.60
CA LYS A 28 1.17 -0.01 14.06
C LYS A 28 0.08 -1.01 14.44
N HIS A 29 -1.01 -1.06 13.68
CA HIS A 29 -2.13 -1.98 13.92
C HIS A 29 -1.76 -3.40 13.52
N TRP A 30 -0.94 -3.55 12.48
CA TRP A 30 -0.40 -4.85 12.07
C TRP A 30 0.53 -5.42 13.13
N ILE A 31 1.41 -4.58 13.70
CA ILE A 31 2.28 -4.95 14.82
C ILE A 31 1.44 -5.34 16.05
N ASP A 32 0.42 -4.56 16.38
CA ASP A 32 -0.49 -4.87 17.49
C ASP A 32 -1.27 -6.18 17.26
N TYR A 33 -1.60 -6.49 16.02
CA TYR A 33 -2.23 -7.77 15.65
C TYR A 33 -1.21 -8.91 15.81
N TYR A 34 -0.04 -8.80 15.19
CA TYR A 34 1.07 -9.75 15.30
C TYR A 34 1.40 -10.10 16.76
N LYS A 35 1.52 -9.11 17.66
CA LYS A 35 1.84 -9.32 19.08
C LYS A 35 0.78 -10.13 19.85
N ARG A 36 -0.45 -10.26 19.33
CA ARG A 36 -1.56 -10.98 19.98
C ARG A 36 -1.78 -12.37 19.41
N GLU A 37 -1.34 -12.62 18.18
CA GLU A 37 -1.60 -13.87 17.48
C GLU A 37 -0.49 -14.89 17.69
N LEU A 38 -0.87 -16.18 17.62
CA LEU A 38 0.07 -17.30 17.71
C LEU A 38 0.84 -17.54 16.40
N PHE A 39 0.27 -17.10 15.27
CA PHE A 39 0.81 -17.30 13.94
C PHE A 39 0.93 -15.97 13.22
N LEU A 40 1.94 -15.85 12.36
CA LEU A 40 2.10 -14.68 11.50
C LEU A 40 0.89 -14.54 10.58
N PRO A 41 0.25 -13.35 10.53
CA PRO A 41 -0.79 -13.09 9.55
C PRO A 41 -0.21 -12.97 8.15
N VAL A 42 -1.06 -13.26 7.17
CA VAL A 42 -0.88 -12.79 5.79
C VAL A 42 -1.51 -11.42 5.61
N LEU A 43 -0.90 -10.59 4.77
CA LEU A 43 -1.52 -9.36 4.30
C LEU A 43 -2.22 -9.60 2.96
N ILE A 44 -3.45 -9.13 2.86
CA ILE A 44 -4.15 -8.92 1.58
C ILE A 44 -4.39 -7.42 1.49
N THR A 45 -3.81 -6.76 0.49
CA THR A 45 -3.99 -5.32 0.29
C THR A 45 -4.68 -5.02 -1.04
N LEU A 46 -5.58 -4.02 -0.99
CA LEU A 46 -6.28 -3.45 -2.14
C LEU A 46 -5.87 -1.98 -2.25
N ASP A 47 -5.17 -1.61 -3.31
CA ASP A 47 -4.61 -0.26 -3.46
C ASP A 47 -4.56 0.18 -4.94
N GLN A 48 -4.52 1.49 -5.19
CA GLN A 48 -4.15 1.99 -6.52
C GLN A 48 -2.72 1.58 -6.89
N HIS A 49 -1.77 1.74 -5.97
CA HIS A 49 -0.33 1.48 -6.09
C HIS A 49 0.03 0.11 -5.49
N THR A 50 1.30 -0.29 -5.51
CA THR A 50 1.69 -1.59 -4.92
C THR A 50 2.09 -1.50 -3.44
N ASP A 51 2.60 -0.36 -3.00
CA ASP A 51 3.17 -0.10 -1.66
C ASP A 51 4.32 -1.02 -1.23
N THR A 52 5.13 -1.40 -2.21
CA THR A 52 6.20 -2.39 -2.08
C THR A 52 7.60 -1.80 -2.22
N LEU A 53 7.75 -0.48 -2.17
CA LEU A 53 9.08 0.13 -2.16
C LEU A 53 9.89 -0.33 -0.95
N LEU A 54 11.20 -0.39 -1.13
CA LEU A 54 12.12 -0.79 -0.08
C LEU A 54 11.96 0.08 1.17
N ALA A 55 11.91 -0.58 2.33
CA ALA A 55 11.78 0.10 3.62
C ALA A 55 12.85 1.19 3.82
N PHE A 56 12.42 2.40 4.20
CA PHE A 56 13.27 3.58 4.45
C PHE A 56 13.96 4.18 3.22
N ARG A 57 13.64 3.75 2.00
CA ARG A 57 14.27 4.22 0.76
C ARG A 57 14.29 5.74 0.68
N TYR A 58 13.12 6.39 0.78
CA TYR A 58 13.02 7.83 0.62
C TYR A 58 13.72 8.60 1.74
N TYR A 59 13.58 8.15 2.99
CA TYR A 59 14.25 8.78 4.12
C TYR A 59 15.78 8.72 3.98
N CYS A 60 16.32 7.58 3.54
CA CYS A 60 17.76 7.42 3.35
C CYS A 60 18.28 8.20 2.13
N CYS A 61 17.52 8.25 1.04
CA CYS A 61 17.83 9.10 -0.12
C CYS A 61 17.91 10.58 0.27
N ASP A 62 16.93 11.10 1.03
CA ASP A 62 16.92 12.48 1.55
C ASP A 62 18.16 12.77 2.42
N LYS A 63 18.55 11.82 3.29
CA LYS A 63 19.71 11.99 4.18
C LYS A 63 21.06 11.86 3.45
N CYS A 64 21.10 11.20 2.31
CA CYS A 64 22.30 11.00 1.51
C CYS A 64 22.38 11.94 0.29
N GLU A 65 21.47 12.90 0.18
CA GLU A 65 21.55 13.94 -0.84
C GLU A 65 22.74 14.86 -0.55
N ASN A 66 23.68 14.95 -1.50
CA ASN A 66 24.76 15.92 -1.44
C ASN A 66 24.35 17.26 -2.05
N THR A 67 25.05 18.34 -1.69
CA THR A 67 24.86 19.65 -2.31
C THR A 67 25.06 19.55 -3.82
N GLY A 68 23.99 19.70 -4.61
CA GLY A 68 24.03 19.60 -6.08
C GLY A 68 23.22 18.45 -6.69
N HIS A 69 22.28 17.84 -5.96
CA HIS A 69 21.36 16.80 -6.46
C HIS A 69 22.04 15.51 -6.97
N THR A 70 23.27 15.24 -6.51
CA THR A 70 23.92 13.95 -6.74
C THR A 70 23.68 13.04 -5.54
N TYR A 71 22.93 11.95 -5.75
CA TYR A 71 22.61 10.96 -4.73
C TYR A 71 23.69 9.87 -4.65
N ASP A 72 24.14 9.59 -3.44
CA ASP A 72 24.97 8.41 -3.14
C ASP A 72 24.04 7.22 -2.85
N PHE A 73 23.65 6.50 -3.90
CA PHE A 73 22.72 5.38 -3.81
C PHE A 73 23.26 4.22 -2.97
N ASP A 74 24.56 3.91 -3.07
CA ASP A 74 25.16 2.83 -2.29
C ASP A 74 25.10 3.13 -0.79
N LYS A 75 25.42 4.37 -0.42
CA LYS A 75 25.30 4.83 0.96
C LYS A 75 23.84 4.84 1.45
N ALA A 76 22.90 5.30 0.62
CA ALA A 76 21.49 5.31 0.98
C ALA A 76 20.93 3.89 1.18
N ASN A 77 21.28 2.96 0.29
CA ASN A 77 20.88 1.57 0.38
C ASN A 77 21.45 0.89 1.63
N GLN A 78 22.74 1.08 1.92
CA GLN A 78 23.34 0.54 3.13
C GLN A 78 22.67 1.11 4.38
N MET A 79 22.40 2.42 4.41
CA MET A 79 21.71 3.06 5.53
C MET A 79 20.29 2.52 5.72
N ALA A 80 19.55 2.23 4.65
CA ALA A 80 18.22 1.64 4.72
C ALA A 80 18.27 0.22 5.30
N ILE A 81 19.25 -0.60 4.90
CA ILE A 81 19.49 -1.94 5.46
C ILE A 81 19.80 -1.85 6.96
N ASP A 82 20.70 -0.96 7.36
CA ASP A 82 21.09 -0.77 8.76
C ASP A 82 19.88 -0.32 9.59
N MET A 83 19.11 0.65 9.10
CA MET A 83 17.88 1.11 9.77
C MET A 83 16.83 0.00 9.89
N LEU A 84 16.66 -0.82 8.85
CA LEU A 84 15.78 -1.96 8.90
C LEU A 84 16.26 -2.98 9.94
N GLN A 85 17.55 -3.27 10.03
CA GLN A 85 18.08 -4.19 11.05
C GLN A 85 17.87 -3.64 12.46
N ASP A 86 18.21 -2.37 12.68
CA ASP A 86 18.18 -1.71 13.99
C ASP A 86 16.77 -1.36 14.50
N SER A 87 15.77 -1.31 13.61
CA SER A 87 14.40 -0.96 13.98
C SER A 87 13.82 -1.93 15.01
N ASN A 88 13.36 -1.40 16.15
CA ASN A 88 12.69 -2.16 17.20
C ASN A 88 11.17 -1.99 17.09
N ILE A 89 10.43 -3.09 16.89
CA ILE A 89 8.96 -3.06 16.75
C ILE A 89 8.21 -2.73 18.06
N ASP A 90 8.91 -2.63 19.19
CA ASP A 90 8.36 -2.07 20.43
C ASP A 90 8.46 -0.54 20.49
N ASP A 91 9.35 0.07 19.70
CA ASP A 91 9.42 1.52 19.52
C ASP A 91 8.92 1.91 18.13
N LEU A 92 7.65 2.28 18.04
CA LEU A 92 6.99 2.64 16.77
C LEU A 92 7.46 3.99 16.18
N SER A 93 8.45 4.66 16.78
CA SER A 93 8.98 5.93 16.28
C SER A 93 9.56 5.82 14.86
N PHE A 94 10.03 4.63 14.45
CA PHE A 94 10.57 4.40 13.11
C PHE A 94 9.52 4.58 12.00
N ILE A 95 8.22 4.38 12.28
CA ILE A 95 7.16 4.48 11.26
C ILE A 95 7.14 5.88 10.64
N LYS A 96 7.52 6.91 11.40
CA LYS A 96 7.61 8.30 10.90
C LYS A 96 8.69 8.51 9.83
N LYS A 97 9.59 7.54 9.66
CA LYS A 97 10.66 7.55 8.67
C LYS A 97 10.33 6.66 7.47
N LEU A 98 9.21 5.94 7.50
CA LEU A 98 8.68 5.24 6.34
C LEU A 98 7.81 6.19 5.52
N ASN A 99 7.88 6.04 4.20
CA ASN A 99 6.88 6.60 3.29
C ASN A 99 5.67 5.66 3.17
N ASN A 100 4.57 6.15 2.60
CA ASN A 100 3.33 5.38 2.39
C ASN A 100 3.64 4.03 1.73
N ASP A 101 4.48 4.03 0.70
CA ASP A 101 4.69 2.85 -0.14
C ASP A 101 5.77 1.89 0.39
N GLU A 102 6.24 2.05 1.62
CA GLU A 102 7.43 1.34 2.16
C GLU A 102 7.10 0.33 3.27
N HIS A 103 5.85 0.33 3.75
CA HIS A 103 5.48 -0.36 4.98
C HIS A 103 5.28 -1.88 4.79
N ILE A 104 4.91 -2.35 3.60
CA ILE A 104 4.78 -3.78 3.28
C ILE A 104 6.15 -4.47 3.26
N ASP A 105 7.15 -3.84 2.63
CA ASP A 105 8.52 -4.35 2.62
C ASP A 105 9.09 -4.43 4.05
N PHE A 106 8.87 -3.39 4.86
CA PHE A 106 9.25 -3.41 6.26
C PHE A 106 8.59 -4.58 7.01
N ALA A 107 7.27 -4.74 6.87
CA ALA A 107 6.49 -5.72 7.61
C ALA A 107 6.92 -7.16 7.28
N THR A 108 7.15 -7.46 6.01
CA THR A 108 7.60 -8.80 5.55
C THR A 108 9.03 -9.11 5.99
N LYS A 109 9.95 -8.13 5.90
CA LYS A 109 11.36 -8.32 6.31
C LYS A 109 11.53 -8.41 7.83
N LYS A 110 10.72 -7.69 8.61
CA LYS A 110 10.69 -7.82 10.08
C LYS A 110 9.90 -9.02 10.58
N GLY A 111 9.23 -9.77 9.69
CA GLY A 111 8.41 -10.92 10.08
C GLY A 111 7.19 -10.53 10.90
N ILE A 112 6.64 -9.34 10.68
CA ILE A 112 5.36 -8.90 11.25
C ILE A 112 4.21 -9.61 10.50
N ILE A 113 4.38 -9.77 9.19
CA ILE A 113 3.50 -10.56 8.32
C ILE A 113 4.34 -11.63 7.63
N SER A 114 3.73 -12.78 7.31
CA SER A 114 4.45 -13.87 6.65
C SER A 114 4.60 -13.63 5.14
N LYS A 115 3.54 -13.11 4.51
CA LYS A 115 3.42 -12.86 3.07
C LYS A 115 2.47 -11.70 2.82
N ALA A 116 2.62 -11.04 1.67
CA ALA A 116 1.69 -10.04 1.18
C ALA A 116 1.15 -10.44 -0.20
N PHE A 117 -0.16 -10.37 -0.36
CA PHE A 117 -0.85 -10.48 -1.64
C PHE A 117 -1.38 -9.09 -2.00
N VAL A 118 -0.79 -8.49 -3.03
CA VAL A 118 -1.04 -7.12 -3.46
C VAL A 118 -1.94 -7.18 -4.69
N ILE A 119 -3.17 -6.68 -4.54
CA ILE A 119 -4.10 -6.49 -5.65
C ILE A 119 -4.14 -4.99 -5.90
N SER A 120 -3.53 -4.55 -7.00
CA SER A 120 -3.48 -3.12 -7.32
C SER A 120 -3.79 -2.80 -8.78
N PHE A 121 -4.11 -1.52 -9.03
CA PHE A 121 -4.37 -1.03 -10.39
C PHE A 121 -3.09 -0.76 -11.17
N GLU A 122 -2.00 -0.44 -10.49
CA GLU A 122 -0.67 -0.26 -11.08
C GLU A 122 0.16 -1.54 -11.12
N CYS A 123 -0.44 -2.66 -10.69
CA CYS A 123 0.22 -3.96 -10.67
C CYS A 123 0.80 -4.30 -12.06
N VAL A 124 2.08 -4.68 -12.07
CA VAL A 124 2.85 -5.07 -13.25
C VAL A 124 2.58 -6.53 -13.62
N ASP A 125 2.94 -6.93 -14.85
CA ASP A 125 2.77 -8.31 -15.34
C ASP A 125 3.54 -9.36 -14.49
N ASP A 126 4.51 -8.92 -13.69
CA ASP A 126 5.27 -9.77 -12.80
C ASP A 126 4.42 -10.23 -11.61
N LYS A 127 4.48 -11.53 -11.29
CA LYS A 127 3.71 -12.12 -10.19
C LYS A 127 4.35 -11.98 -8.81
N TYR A 128 5.57 -11.45 -8.74
CA TYR A 128 6.38 -11.40 -7.53
C TYR A 128 7.20 -10.13 -7.48
N ASP A 129 7.47 -9.65 -6.27
CA ASP A 129 8.42 -8.57 -6.08
C ASP A 129 9.87 -9.06 -6.31
N PRO A 130 10.67 -8.34 -7.11
CA PRO A 130 12.04 -8.76 -7.43
C PRO A 130 13.00 -8.67 -6.22
N GLU A 131 12.71 -7.83 -5.24
CA GLU A 131 13.55 -7.58 -4.06
C GLU A 131 13.03 -8.29 -2.81
N ASN A 132 11.82 -8.87 -2.85
CA ASN A 132 11.18 -9.50 -1.71
C ASN A 132 10.28 -10.69 -2.08
N ASP A 133 10.79 -11.91 -1.91
CA ASP A 133 10.13 -13.18 -2.25
C ASP A 133 8.87 -13.52 -1.44
N LYS A 134 8.51 -12.67 -0.47
CA LYS A 134 7.28 -12.78 0.34
C LYS A 134 6.14 -11.91 -0.19
N ILE A 135 6.37 -11.12 -1.23
CA ILE A 135 5.39 -10.21 -1.82
C ILE A 135 4.96 -10.77 -3.19
N TYR A 136 3.65 -10.94 -3.33
CA TYR A 136 3.00 -11.56 -4.48
C TYR A 136 2.05 -10.54 -5.11
N TYR A 137 2.24 -10.30 -6.38
CA TYR A 137 1.43 -9.42 -7.19
C TYR A 137 0.32 -10.24 -7.83
N ILE A 138 -0.93 -9.86 -7.57
CA ILE A 138 -2.10 -10.47 -8.18
C ILE A 138 -2.60 -9.51 -9.26
N PRO A 139 -2.28 -9.77 -10.53
CA PRO A 139 -2.66 -8.88 -11.61
C PRO A 139 -4.17 -8.82 -11.71
N LYS A 140 -4.69 -7.60 -11.87
CA LYS A 140 -6.11 -7.36 -12.13
C LYS A 140 -6.27 -7.01 -13.61
N ASP A 141 -7.08 -7.78 -14.34
CA ASP A 141 -7.25 -7.61 -15.79
C ASP A 141 -8.16 -6.41 -16.18
N PHE A 142 -8.12 -5.35 -15.38
CA PHE A 142 -9.04 -4.22 -15.46
C PHE A 142 -8.85 -3.43 -16.75
N TYR A 143 -7.59 -3.22 -17.17
CA TYR A 143 -7.29 -2.47 -18.39
C TYR A 143 -7.82 -3.16 -19.64
N ASN A 144 -7.75 -4.50 -19.72
CA ASN A 144 -8.25 -5.24 -20.88
C ASN A 144 -9.78 -5.33 -20.91
N LYS A 145 -10.43 -5.42 -19.75
CA LYS A 145 -11.89 -5.48 -19.65
C LYS A 145 -12.59 -4.22 -20.16
N TYR A 146 -11.97 -3.05 -19.98
CA TYR A 146 -12.53 -1.77 -20.39
C TYR A 146 -11.72 -1.06 -21.49
N LEU A 147 -10.81 -1.80 -22.13
CA LEU A 147 -9.99 -1.34 -23.26
C LEU A 147 -10.91 -0.93 -24.42
N GLY A 148 -10.82 0.33 -24.84
CA GLY A 148 -11.63 0.90 -25.92
C GLY A 148 -12.86 1.70 -25.45
N MET A 149 -13.15 1.76 -24.15
CA MET A 149 -14.08 2.74 -23.62
C MET A 149 -13.45 4.13 -23.63
N ALA A 150 -14.25 5.17 -23.87
CA ALA A 150 -13.78 6.53 -23.69
C ALA A 150 -13.46 6.74 -22.20
N GLN A 151 -12.22 7.14 -21.90
CA GLN A 151 -11.79 7.50 -20.53
C GLN A 151 -12.44 8.82 -20.12
N ASP A 152 -13.73 8.78 -19.82
CA ASP A 152 -14.55 9.89 -19.36
C ASP A 152 -15.01 9.67 -17.91
N ASN A 153 -15.79 10.62 -17.37
CA ASN A 153 -16.24 10.54 -15.99
C ASN A 153 -17.20 9.37 -15.73
N ASN A 154 -17.88 8.85 -16.75
CA ASN A 154 -18.73 7.68 -16.60
C ASN A 154 -17.88 6.41 -16.49
N TYR A 155 -16.80 6.31 -17.25
CA TYR A 155 -15.82 5.23 -17.11
C TYR A 155 -15.30 5.15 -15.68
N GLU A 156 -14.75 6.23 -15.14
CA GLU A 156 -14.21 6.26 -13.76
C GLU A 156 -15.27 5.91 -12.71
N ARG A 157 -16.50 6.41 -12.89
CA ARG A 157 -17.60 6.08 -12.00
C ARG A 157 -17.96 4.59 -12.05
N ILE A 158 -18.00 3.98 -13.23
CA ILE A 158 -18.28 2.54 -13.37
C ILE A 158 -17.21 1.71 -12.67
N LEU A 159 -15.94 2.09 -12.83
CA LEU A 159 -14.84 1.42 -12.15
C LEU A 159 -14.96 1.56 -10.62
N SER A 160 -15.35 2.74 -10.16
CA SER A 160 -15.50 3.05 -8.74
C SER A 160 -16.69 2.36 -8.06
N ASP A 161 -17.87 2.43 -8.68
CA ASP A 161 -19.12 1.92 -8.12
C ASP A 161 -19.13 0.39 -7.98
N ASN A 162 -18.23 -0.31 -8.67
CA ASN A 162 -18.16 -1.77 -8.68
C ASN A 162 -16.84 -2.34 -8.15
N CYS A 163 -15.85 -1.54 -7.74
CA CYS A 163 -14.49 -2.09 -7.53
C CYS A 163 -14.39 -3.24 -6.51
N ILE A 164 -15.27 -3.26 -5.50
CA ILE A 164 -15.37 -4.30 -4.46
C ILE A 164 -16.31 -5.43 -4.89
N GLU A 165 -17.41 -5.11 -5.56
CA GLU A 165 -18.39 -6.09 -6.05
C GLU A 165 -18.02 -6.69 -7.42
N ASP A 166 -16.89 -6.28 -8.02
CA ASP A 166 -16.47 -6.72 -9.35
C ASP A 166 -16.08 -8.22 -9.32
N ASP A 167 -16.53 -8.95 -10.34
CA ASP A 167 -16.13 -10.34 -10.58
C ASP A 167 -14.60 -10.48 -10.67
N ASP A 168 -13.89 -9.46 -11.15
CA ASP A 168 -12.43 -9.43 -11.23
C ASP A 168 -11.80 -9.46 -9.85
N LEU A 169 -12.36 -8.75 -8.85
CA LEU A 169 -11.85 -8.83 -7.49
C LEU A 169 -12.07 -10.25 -6.93
N SER A 170 -13.21 -10.87 -7.24
CA SER A 170 -13.47 -12.26 -6.86
C SER A 170 -12.46 -13.22 -7.50
N ILE A 171 -12.07 -13.00 -8.77
CA ILE A 171 -11.02 -13.75 -9.45
C ILE A 171 -9.68 -13.56 -8.74
N CYS A 172 -9.27 -12.31 -8.47
CA CYS A 172 -8.03 -12.00 -7.77
C CYS A 172 -7.97 -12.68 -6.38
N LEU A 173 -9.06 -12.59 -5.61
CA LEU A 173 -9.12 -13.21 -4.28
C LEU A 173 -9.03 -14.75 -4.35
N ASN A 174 -9.50 -15.37 -5.43
CA ASN A 174 -9.37 -16.82 -5.64
C ASN A 174 -7.95 -17.25 -6.02
N GLU A 175 -7.06 -16.34 -6.40
CA GLU A 175 -5.64 -16.64 -6.60
C GLU A 175 -4.88 -16.78 -5.28
N ILE A 176 -5.42 -16.23 -4.18
CA ILE A 176 -4.83 -16.32 -2.86
C ILE A 176 -5.01 -17.76 -2.34
N PRO A 177 -3.92 -18.46 -1.95
CA PRO A 177 -4.06 -19.83 -1.45
C PRO A 177 -4.90 -19.92 -0.18
N VAL A 178 -5.82 -20.90 -0.14
CA VAL A 178 -6.82 -21.09 0.92
C VAL A 178 -6.20 -21.21 2.32
N ASP A 179 -4.99 -21.75 2.42
CA ASP A 179 -4.26 -21.92 3.69
C ASP A 179 -4.03 -20.57 4.42
N TYR A 180 -4.13 -19.44 3.72
CA TYR A 180 -3.95 -18.10 4.29
C TYR A 180 -5.24 -17.43 4.74
N HIS A 181 -6.41 -17.96 4.37
CA HIS A 181 -7.71 -17.39 4.74
C HIS A 181 -8.04 -17.34 6.25
N PRO A 182 -7.53 -18.22 7.14
CA PRO A 182 -7.94 -18.18 8.54
C PRO A 182 -7.24 -17.08 9.36
N ASN A 183 -6.08 -16.58 8.94
CA ASN A 183 -5.31 -15.57 9.68
C ASN A 183 -4.71 -14.53 8.74
N TYR A 184 -5.48 -13.48 8.47
CA TYR A 184 -5.08 -12.41 7.58
C TYR A 184 -5.43 -11.03 8.13
N ILE A 185 -4.65 -10.05 7.69
CA ILE A 185 -4.94 -8.62 7.73
C ILE A 185 -5.48 -8.26 6.35
N LEU A 186 -6.65 -7.61 6.33
CA LEU A 186 -7.16 -6.95 5.14
C LEU A 186 -6.83 -5.47 5.24
N ASP A 187 -6.09 -4.99 4.26
CA ASP A 187 -5.77 -3.58 4.10
C ASP A 187 -6.44 -3.05 2.82
N ILE A 188 -6.98 -1.84 2.89
CA ILE A 188 -7.72 -1.20 1.79
C ILE A 188 -7.37 0.28 1.82
N ASP A 189 -6.58 0.74 0.87
CA ASP A 189 -6.45 2.18 0.65
C ASP A 189 -7.73 2.69 -0.04
N LEU A 190 -8.12 3.89 0.33
CA LEU A 190 -9.32 4.52 -0.19
C LEU A 190 -9.19 4.81 -1.68
N ASP A 191 -8.00 5.09 -2.19
CA ASP A 191 -7.82 5.37 -3.62
C ASP A 191 -8.10 4.16 -4.51
N PHE A 192 -8.12 2.93 -3.96
CA PHE A 192 -8.63 1.73 -4.64
C PHE A 192 -10.09 1.88 -5.11
N PHE A 193 -10.90 2.69 -4.41
CA PHE A 193 -12.26 3.00 -4.86
C PHE A 193 -12.30 3.90 -6.08
N ARG A 194 -11.20 4.57 -6.47
CA ARG A 194 -11.08 5.43 -7.66
C ARG A 194 -12.17 6.51 -7.83
N THR A 195 -12.81 6.92 -6.75
CA THR A 195 -13.66 8.13 -6.78
C THR A 195 -12.77 9.38 -6.88
N ALA A 196 -13.29 10.48 -7.40
CA ALA A 196 -12.57 11.76 -7.35
C ALA A 196 -12.19 12.16 -5.91
N LYS A 197 -13.02 11.79 -4.92
CA LYS A 197 -12.78 12.05 -3.49
C LYS A 197 -11.69 11.16 -2.89
N SER A 198 -11.53 9.94 -3.39
CA SER A 198 -10.49 9.04 -2.88
C SER A 198 -9.14 9.30 -3.53
N ILE A 199 -9.09 9.56 -4.84
CA ILE A 199 -7.84 9.91 -5.54
C ILE A 199 -7.35 11.32 -5.14
N ASN A 200 -8.27 12.25 -4.87
CA ASN A 200 -7.91 13.63 -4.50
C ASN A 200 -8.82 14.22 -3.41
N PRO A 201 -8.64 13.82 -2.15
CA PRO A 201 -9.51 14.23 -1.04
C PRO A 201 -9.50 15.74 -0.76
N ASN A 202 -8.48 16.47 -1.23
CA ASN A 202 -8.30 17.91 -0.96
C ASN A 202 -8.73 18.83 -2.11
N LYS A 203 -9.10 18.30 -3.28
CA LYS A 203 -9.70 19.12 -4.35
C LYS A 203 -11.17 19.39 -4.02
N LYS A 204 -11.52 20.66 -3.84
CA LYS A 204 -12.92 21.12 -3.83
C LYS A 204 -13.58 20.70 -5.15
N GLU A 205 -14.84 20.24 -5.10
CA GLU A 205 -15.64 19.72 -6.23
C GLU A 205 -15.86 20.71 -7.41
N ASP A 206 -15.23 21.89 -7.40
CA ASP A 206 -15.43 22.96 -8.39
C ASP A 206 -14.32 23.01 -9.45
N SER A 207 -14.25 22.04 -10.35
CA SER A 207 -13.80 22.29 -11.74
C SER A 207 -14.01 21.09 -12.67
N PRO A 208 -14.50 21.33 -13.90
CA PRO A 208 -14.76 20.27 -14.86
C PRO A 208 -13.47 19.53 -15.20
N HIS A 209 -13.56 18.22 -15.08
CA HIS A 209 -12.51 17.23 -15.19
C HIS A 209 -11.53 17.47 -16.36
N ARG A 210 -10.29 17.81 -15.98
CA ARG A 210 -9.09 17.53 -16.78
C ARG A 210 -8.19 16.63 -15.93
N TYR A 211 -8.34 15.32 -16.11
CA TYR A 211 -7.28 14.38 -15.76
C TYR A 211 -6.25 14.48 -16.88
N MET A 212 -5.24 15.33 -16.70
CA MET A 212 -4.02 15.18 -17.48
C MET A 212 -3.19 14.10 -16.78
N LEU A 213 -3.20 12.90 -17.37
CA LEU A 213 -2.07 11.99 -17.29
C LEU A 213 -0.85 12.76 -17.83
N GLY A 214 0.02 13.24 -16.94
CA GLY A 214 1.13 14.09 -17.35
C GLY A 214 1.98 14.59 -16.20
N ASP A 215 2.85 13.72 -15.69
CA ASP A 215 4.31 13.92 -15.73
C ASP A 215 4.97 12.79 -14.92
N TYR A 216 5.11 11.61 -15.52
CA TYR A 216 6.16 10.68 -15.14
C TYR A 216 7.49 11.34 -15.50
N ARG A 217 8.09 12.05 -14.53
CA ARG A 217 9.53 12.26 -14.56
C ARG A 217 10.17 11.10 -13.82
N ILE A 218 10.56 10.11 -14.61
CA ILE A 218 11.64 9.21 -14.28
C ILE A 218 12.86 10.09 -13.99
N TYR A 219 13.31 10.07 -12.74
CA TYR A 219 14.69 10.39 -12.37
C TYR A 219 15.25 9.19 -11.62
#